data_AF-A0A8E2ENZ5-F1
#
_entry.id   AF-A0A8E2ENZ5-F1
#
_cell.length_a   1.000
_cell.length_b   1.000
_cell.length_c   1.000
_cell.angle_alpha   90.00
_cell.angle_beta   90.00
_cell.angle_gamma   90.00
#
_symmetry.space_group_name_H-M   'P 1'
#
loop_
_entity.id
_entity.type
_entity.pdbx_description
1 polymer ?
#
loop_
_entity_poly.entity_id
_entity_poly.type
_entity_poly.pdbx_seq_one_letter_code
_entity_poly.pdbx_strand_id
1 'polypeptide(L)'
;SNQKRSQKLPDPDKLTDGTNPSYEEWKYKLEARFRQNDDHFKKKIRHQGRSLSLSYILFEKSTKRTIYVSDALEHMDSIYCNPNEALDARDKLRTMKLTPAKKFIKFRAEFTCLAYKSLLPSSQWIDEFHYRMYASLKIIMVPWAKNPNISFKEY
;
A
#
# COMPACT_ATOMS: atom_id res chain seq x y z
N SER A 1 -15.56 15.37 32.94
CA SER A 1 -15.98 15.33 31.52
C SER A 1 -15.95 13.88 31.06
N ASN A 2 -17.10 13.24 30.87
CA ASN A 2 -17.18 11.88 30.34
C ASN A 2 -17.01 11.96 28.81
N GLN A 3 -15.80 11.73 28.32
CA GLN A 3 -15.58 11.57 26.88
C GLN A 3 -16.36 10.34 26.39
N LYS A 4 -17.44 10.57 25.66
CA LYS A 4 -18.12 9.52 24.90
C LYS A 4 -17.12 8.94 23.90
N ARG A 5 -16.91 7.63 23.97
CA ARG A 5 -16.08 6.91 23.00
C ARG A 5 -16.76 6.89 21.63
N SER A 6 -15.96 6.82 20.58
CA SER A 6 -16.39 6.67 19.19
C SER A 6 -17.22 5.39 18.98
N GLN A 7 -18.07 5.38 17.95
CA GLN A 7 -18.84 4.19 17.57
C GLN A 7 -17.89 3.03 17.23
N LYS A 8 -18.15 1.84 17.78
CA LYS A 8 -17.32 0.65 17.51
C LYS A 8 -17.48 0.23 16.05
N LEU A 9 -16.38 0.22 15.30
CA LEU A 9 -16.37 -0.36 13.95
C LEU A 9 -16.41 -1.90 13.99
N PRO A 10 -17.07 -2.53 13.00
CA PRO A 10 -17.07 -3.99 12.87
C PRO A 10 -15.63 -4.52 12.76
N ASP A 11 -15.43 -5.75 13.27
CA ASP A 11 -14.15 -6.44 13.06
C ASP A 11 -13.95 -6.69 11.56
N PRO A 12 -12.72 -6.55 11.02
CA PRO A 12 -12.45 -6.92 9.64
C PRO A 12 -12.71 -8.42 9.44
N ASP A 13 -13.03 -8.79 8.20
CA ASP A 13 -13.24 -10.18 7.80
C ASP A 13 -12.05 -11.06 8.23
N LYS A 14 -12.30 -12.33 8.53
CA LYS A 14 -11.22 -13.25 8.91
C LYS A 14 -10.28 -13.43 7.72
N LEU A 15 -8.98 -13.21 7.94
CA LEU A 15 -7.95 -13.62 6.99
C LEU A 15 -7.89 -15.16 7.00
N THR A 16 -8.31 -15.80 5.91
CA THR A 16 -8.33 -17.27 5.78
C THR A 16 -7.05 -17.78 5.14
N ASP A 17 -6.85 -17.43 3.87
CA ASP A 17 -5.79 -17.89 2.98
C ASP A 17 -5.07 -16.70 2.31
N GLY A 18 -5.47 -15.47 2.65
CA GLY A 18 -4.94 -14.24 2.07
C GLY A 18 -5.45 -13.94 0.66
N THR A 19 -6.47 -14.64 0.15
CA THR A 19 -7.04 -14.39 -1.19
C THR A 19 -8.36 -13.61 -1.14
N ASN A 20 -9.20 -13.81 -0.12
CA ASN A 20 -10.43 -13.03 0.07
C ASN A 20 -10.79 -12.86 1.56
N PRO A 21 -10.52 -11.69 2.19
CA PRO A 21 -9.86 -10.52 1.61
C PRO A 21 -8.37 -10.77 1.34
N SER A 22 -7.80 -10.01 0.41
CA SER A 22 -6.34 -9.97 0.29
C SER A 22 -5.71 -9.47 1.60
N TYR A 23 -4.47 -9.88 1.89
CA TYR A 23 -3.77 -9.39 3.08
C TYR A 23 -3.66 -7.86 3.10
N GLU A 24 -3.42 -7.23 1.93
CA GLU A 24 -3.38 -5.77 1.79
C GLU A 24 -4.71 -5.10 2.16
N GLU A 25 -5.84 -5.60 1.64
CA GLU A 25 -7.17 -5.07 1.96
C GLU A 25 -7.54 -5.28 3.42
N TRP A 26 -7.19 -6.45 3.97
CA TRP A 26 -7.41 -6.78 5.37
C TRP A 26 -6.63 -5.85 6.30
N LYS A 27 -5.34 -5.67 6.02
CA LYS A 27 -4.45 -4.77 6.77
C LYS A 27 -4.95 -3.33 6.71
N TYR A 28 -5.36 -2.85 5.54
CA TYR A 28 -5.93 -1.51 5.38
C TYR A 28 -7.18 -1.30 6.24
N LYS A 29 -8.13 -2.25 6.22
CA LYS A 29 -9.35 -2.19 7.06
C LYS A 29 -9.00 -2.20 8.56
N LEU A 30 -8.02 -3.01 8.96
CA LEU A 30 -7.58 -3.12 10.35
C LEU A 30 -6.89 -1.83 10.84
N GLU A 31 -6.00 -1.24 10.04
CA GLU A 31 -5.34 0.04 10.36
C GLU A 31 -6.31 1.23 10.36
N ALA A 32 -7.28 1.25 9.45
CA ALA A 32 -8.34 2.26 9.44
C ALA A 32 -9.16 2.19 10.74
N ARG A 33 -9.45 0.99 11.22
CA ARG A 33 -10.12 0.79 12.51
C ARG A 33 -9.28 1.28 13.68
N PHE A 34 -7.99 0.94 13.75
CA PHE A 34 -7.14 1.40 14.84
C PHE A 34 -7.03 2.92 14.88
N ARG A 35 -7.00 3.59 13.71
CA ARG A 35 -7.01 5.06 13.62
C ARG A 35 -8.34 5.66 14.07
N GLN A 36 -9.47 5.11 13.63
CA GLN A 36 -10.80 5.68 13.92
C GLN A 36 -11.30 5.41 15.35
N ASN A 37 -10.86 4.31 15.96
CA ASN A 37 -11.19 3.92 17.32
C ASN A 37 -9.99 4.05 18.27
N ASP A 38 -9.01 4.93 17.99
CA ASP A 38 -7.81 5.12 18.83
C ASP A 38 -8.18 5.37 20.32
N ASP A 39 -9.28 6.07 20.57
CA ASP A 39 -9.86 6.33 21.90
C ASP A 39 -10.28 5.05 22.66
N HIS A 40 -10.48 3.92 21.96
CA HIS A 40 -10.71 2.60 22.57
C HIS A 40 -9.42 1.84 22.88
N PHE A 41 -8.31 2.18 22.21
CA PHE A 41 -7.06 1.40 22.27
C PHE A 41 -5.93 2.09 23.06
N LYS A 42 -6.15 3.33 23.55
CA LYS A 42 -5.20 4.12 24.39
C LYS A 42 -4.72 3.47 25.69
N LYS A 43 -5.26 2.31 26.10
CA LYS A 43 -4.78 1.57 27.27
C LYS A 43 -4.39 0.18 26.83
N LYS A 44 -3.09 -0.16 27.04
CA LYS A 44 -2.46 -1.48 26.95
C LYS A 44 -3.45 -2.57 26.58
N ILE A 45 -3.28 -3.16 25.38
CA ILE A 45 -4.07 -4.30 24.93
C ILE A 45 -3.84 -5.44 25.92
N ARG A 46 -4.69 -5.51 26.93
CA ARG A 46 -4.81 -6.66 27.81
C ARG A 46 -5.55 -7.67 26.97
N HIS A 47 -4.89 -8.77 26.61
CA HIS A 47 -5.44 -9.86 25.82
C HIS A 47 -6.87 -10.19 26.26
N GLN A 48 -7.86 -9.63 25.56
CA GLN A 48 -9.20 -10.18 25.51
C GLN A 48 -9.35 -10.69 24.10
N GLY A 49 -9.02 -11.97 23.95
CA GLY A 49 -9.07 -12.68 22.69
C GLY A 49 -10.44 -12.49 22.05
N ARG A 50 -10.42 -12.06 20.79
CA ARG A 50 -11.45 -12.27 19.76
C ARG A 50 -10.97 -11.65 18.44
N SER A 51 -9.86 -12.17 17.93
CA SER A 51 -9.57 -12.24 16.50
C SER A 51 -8.62 -13.42 16.31
N LEU A 52 -9.17 -14.52 15.77
CA LEU A 52 -8.52 -15.84 15.72
C LEU A 52 -7.24 -15.87 14.85
N SER A 53 -6.98 -14.87 14.00
CA SER A 53 -5.76 -14.84 13.18
C SER A 53 -4.55 -14.27 13.91
N LEU A 54 -4.71 -13.15 14.60
CA LEU A 54 -3.62 -12.53 15.37
C LEU A 54 -3.28 -13.34 16.61
N SER A 55 -4.27 -13.95 17.28
CA SER A 55 -4.02 -14.72 18.51
C SER A 55 -3.12 -15.94 18.30
N TYR A 56 -3.17 -16.59 17.13
CA TYR A 56 -2.34 -17.76 16.83
C TYR A 56 -0.87 -17.38 16.61
N ILE A 57 -0.63 -16.33 15.81
CA ILE A 57 0.70 -15.73 15.58
C ILE A 57 1.32 -15.20 16.87
N LEU A 58 0.50 -14.55 17.71
CA LEU A 58 0.92 -14.03 19.01
C LEU A 58 1.27 -15.14 20.01
N PHE A 59 0.69 -16.34 19.85
CA PHE A 59 0.91 -17.48 20.74
C PHE A 59 2.24 -18.19 20.45
N GLU A 60 2.66 -18.29 19.18
CA GLU A 60 3.89 -19.00 18.79
C GLU A 60 5.17 -18.25 19.24
N LYS A 61 5.12 -16.92 19.35
CA LYS A 61 6.24 -16.07 19.84
C LYS A 61 6.21 -15.77 21.35
N SER A 62 5.34 -16.42 22.14
CA SER A 62 5.02 -16.01 23.52
C SER A 62 6.09 -16.32 24.59
N THR A 63 7.38 -16.10 24.30
CA THR A 63 8.38 -15.89 25.37
C THR A 63 8.37 -14.45 25.90
N LYS A 64 7.72 -13.52 25.20
CA LYS A 64 7.59 -12.11 25.62
C LYS A 64 6.26 -11.83 26.34
N ARG A 65 6.37 -11.16 27.49
CA ARG A 65 5.27 -10.84 28.44
C ARG A 65 4.29 -9.76 27.91
N THR A 66 4.59 -9.11 26.78
CA THR A 66 3.71 -8.14 26.12
C THR A 66 4.06 -8.10 24.64
N ILE A 67 3.06 -8.24 23.77
CA ILE A 67 3.22 -8.12 22.32
C ILE A 67 2.29 -7.01 21.83
N TYR A 68 2.82 -6.11 21.01
CA TYR A 68 2.07 -5.00 20.43
C TYR A 68 1.43 -5.42 19.09
N VAL A 69 0.37 -4.72 18.69
CA VAL A 69 -0.27 -4.91 17.37
C VAL A 69 0.73 -4.70 16.23
N SER A 70 1.67 -3.76 16.39
CA SER A 70 2.77 -3.54 15.45
C SER A 70 3.61 -4.80 15.23
N ASP A 71 3.93 -5.54 16.30
CA ASP A 71 4.78 -6.72 16.22
C ASP A 71 4.08 -7.87 15.49
N ALA A 72 2.76 -7.98 15.65
CA ALA A 72 1.94 -8.97 14.94
C ALA A 72 1.77 -8.59 13.46
N LEU A 73 1.57 -7.31 13.15
CA LEU A 73 1.51 -6.81 11.77
C LEU A 73 2.85 -6.98 11.05
N GLU A 74 3.96 -6.69 11.70
CA GLU A 74 5.30 -6.89 11.13
C GLU A 74 5.55 -8.38 10.79
N HIS A 75 5.12 -9.29 11.66
CA HIS A 75 5.22 -10.71 11.36
C HIS A 75 4.29 -11.14 10.22
N MET A 76 3.05 -10.63 10.18
CA MET A 76 2.15 -10.93 9.08
C MET A 76 2.67 -10.34 7.75
N ASP A 77 3.28 -9.15 7.77
CA ASP A 77 3.97 -8.58 6.61
C ASP A 77 5.09 -9.51 6.14
N SER A 78 5.87 -10.10 7.06
CA SER A 78 6.94 -11.04 6.69
C SER A 78 6.44 -12.34 6.04
N ILE A 79 5.19 -12.74 6.27
CA ILE A 79 4.59 -13.96 5.72
C ILE A 79 3.85 -13.67 4.41
N TYR A 80 3.08 -12.59 4.38
CA TYR A 80 2.11 -12.32 3.32
C TYR A 80 2.54 -11.20 2.36
N CYS A 81 3.44 -10.30 2.75
CA CYS A 81 3.97 -9.31 1.82
C CYS A 81 5.16 -9.89 1.05
N ASN A 82 5.22 -9.57 -0.24
CA ASN A 82 6.41 -9.85 -1.04
C ASN A 82 7.54 -8.90 -0.59
N PRO A 83 8.63 -9.39 0.01
CA PRO A 83 9.74 -8.53 0.45
C PRO A 83 10.43 -7.82 -0.72
N ASN A 84 10.28 -8.37 -1.93
CA ASN A 84 10.84 -7.81 -3.16
C ASN A 84 9.84 -6.95 -3.94
N GLU A 85 8.69 -6.58 -3.36
CA GLU A 85 7.65 -5.85 -4.10
C GLU A 85 8.20 -4.57 -4.77
N ALA A 86 9.05 -3.82 -4.08
CA ALA A 86 9.68 -2.63 -4.63
C ALA A 86 10.66 -2.94 -5.78
N LEU A 87 11.40 -4.04 -5.69
CA LEU A 87 12.32 -4.49 -6.73
C LEU A 87 11.54 -4.99 -7.96
N ASP A 88 10.52 -5.81 -7.75
CA ASP A 88 9.65 -6.32 -8.80
C ASP A 88 8.90 -5.19 -9.51
N ALA A 89 8.42 -4.20 -8.76
CA ALA A 89 7.79 -3.01 -9.31
C ALA A 89 8.79 -2.20 -10.14
N ARG A 90 10.04 -2.07 -9.69
CA ARG A 90 11.11 -1.38 -10.43
C ARG A 90 11.45 -2.10 -11.73
N ASP A 91 11.54 -3.42 -11.71
CA ASP A 91 11.85 -4.21 -12.91
C ASP A 91 10.70 -4.21 -13.93
N LYS A 92 9.45 -4.29 -13.46
CA LYS A 92 8.27 -4.05 -14.31
C LYS A 92 8.26 -2.63 -14.87
N LEU A 93 8.57 -1.64 -14.05
CA LEU A 93 8.65 -0.25 -14.49
C LEU A 93 9.72 -0.06 -15.57
N ARG A 94 10.90 -0.67 -15.44
CA ARG A 94 11.99 -0.60 -16.44
C ARG A 94 11.60 -1.13 -17.82
N THR A 95 10.80 -2.19 -17.85
CA THR A 95 10.39 -2.87 -19.09
C THR A 95 9.09 -2.29 -19.69
N MET A 96 8.33 -1.54 -18.89
CA MET A 96 7.08 -0.92 -19.30
C MET A 96 7.27 0.08 -20.46
N LYS A 97 6.51 -0.11 -21.55
CA LYS A 97 6.43 0.83 -22.68
C LYS A 97 4.99 1.04 -23.11
N LEU A 98 4.66 2.26 -23.52
CA LEU A 98 3.39 2.58 -24.16
C LEU A 98 3.48 2.19 -25.62
N THR A 99 2.66 1.22 -26.03
CA THR A 99 2.49 0.86 -27.43
C THR A 99 1.29 1.60 -28.02
N PRO A 100 1.24 1.86 -29.34
CA PRO A 100 0.09 2.53 -29.97
C PRO A 100 -1.25 1.82 -29.75
N ALA A 101 -1.24 0.49 -29.58
CA ALA A 101 -2.43 -0.30 -29.31
C ALA A 101 -2.92 -0.21 -27.84
N LYS A 102 -2.05 0.19 -26.90
CA LYS A 102 -2.39 0.25 -25.48
C LYS A 102 -3.09 1.57 -25.17
N LYS A 103 -4.24 1.49 -24.49
CA LYS A 103 -4.98 2.68 -24.04
C LYS A 103 -4.14 3.53 -23.09
N PHE A 104 -3.98 4.81 -23.41
CA PHE A 104 -3.18 5.76 -22.64
C PHE A 104 -3.59 5.83 -21.16
N ILE A 105 -4.89 5.88 -20.86
CA ILE A 105 -5.41 5.92 -19.48
C ILE A 105 -4.96 4.70 -18.67
N LYS A 106 -5.04 3.50 -19.26
CA LYS A 106 -4.61 2.26 -18.61
C LYS A 106 -3.10 2.26 -18.37
N PHE A 107 -2.34 2.74 -19.35
CA PHE A 107 -0.89 2.90 -19.22
C PHE A 107 -0.51 3.88 -18.10
N ARG A 108 -1.17 5.04 -18.02
CA ARG A 108 -0.94 6.02 -16.94
C ARG A 108 -1.25 5.45 -15.56
N ALA A 109 -2.38 4.76 -15.41
CA ALA A 109 -2.75 4.13 -14.14
C ALA A 109 -1.72 3.08 -13.68
N GLU A 110 -1.30 2.23 -14.61
CA GLU A 110 -0.30 1.18 -14.34
C GLU A 110 1.08 1.78 -14.00
N PHE A 111 1.50 2.83 -14.70
CA PHE A 111 2.75 3.52 -14.40
C PHE A 111 2.71 4.13 -13.00
N THR A 112 1.65 4.85 -12.65
CA THR A 112 1.52 5.47 -11.32
C THR A 112 1.59 4.44 -10.21
N CYS A 113 0.93 3.29 -10.38
CA CYS A 113 0.99 2.19 -9.42
C CYS A 113 2.42 1.64 -9.27
N LEU A 114 3.10 1.36 -10.38
CA LEU A 114 4.48 0.85 -10.37
C LEU A 114 5.49 1.88 -9.84
N ALA A 115 5.33 3.15 -10.16
CA ALA A 115 6.18 4.24 -9.67
C ALA A 115 6.07 4.38 -8.15
N TYR A 116 4.84 4.31 -7.61
CA TYR A 116 4.60 4.31 -6.17
C TYR A 116 5.22 3.08 -5.48
N LYS A 117 4.92 1.86 -5.99
CA LYS A 117 5.42 0.61 -5.41
C LYS A 117 6.95 0.48 -5.49
N SER A 118 7.58 1.01 -6.55
CA SER A 118 9.04 0.99 -6.71
C SER A 118 9.79 2.07 -5.91
N LEU A 119 9.05 2.91 -5.16
CA LEU A 119 9.56 4.06 -4.43
C LEU A 119 10.30 5.05 -5.34
N LEU A 120 9.84 5.22 -6.59
CA LEU A 120 10.40 6.18 -7.52
C LEU A 120 10.12 7.60 -7.00
N PRO A 121 11.15 8.47 -6.86
CA PRO A 121 10.93 9.86 -6.45
C PRO A 121 9.99 10.58 -7.41
N SER A 122 8.97 11.28 -6.89
CA SER A 122 7.97 11.97 -7.72
C SER A 122 8.56 12.99 -8.70
N SER A 123 9.73 13.56 -8.39
CA SER A 123 10.48 14.44 -9.29
C SER A 123 10.93 13.76 -10.59
N GLN A 124 11.08 12.43 -10.59
CA GLN A 124 11.52 11.66 -11.76
C GLN A 124 10.34 11.15 -12.60
N TRP A 125 9.09 11.31 -12.14
CA TRP A 125 7.94 10.64 -12.76
C TRP A 125 7.66 11.15 -14.17
N ILE A 126 7.79 12.45 -14.42
CA ILE A 126 7.58 13.04 -15.75
C ILE A 126 8.59 12.46 -16.74
N ASP A 127 9.88 12.49 -16.40
CA ASP A 127 10.96 12.00 -17.26
C ASP A 127 10.82 10.49 -17.52
N GLU A 128 10.56 9.71 -16.48
CA GLU A 128 10.39 8.26 -16.59
C GLU A 128 9.14 7.91 -17.42
N PHE A 129 8.01 8.57 -17.18
CA PHE A 129 6.80 8.33 -17.97
C PHE A 129 6.99 8.72 -19.43
N HIS A 130 7.63 9.86 -19.68
CA HIS A 130 7.97 10.34 -21.02
C HIS A 130 8.86 9.35 -21.76
N TYR A 131 9.91 8.83 -21.11
CA TYR A 131 10.83 7.84 -21.69
C TYR A 131 10.13 6.57 -22.17
N ARG A 132 8.97 6.24 -21.61
CA ARG A 132 8.21 5.02 -21.95
C ARG A 132 7.20 5.22 -23.06
N MET A 133 6.98 6.45 -23.52
CA MET A 133 6.12 6.75 -24.66
C MET A 133 6.72 6.29 -26.00
N TYR A 134 5.88 6.07 -27.01
CA TYR A 134 6.33 5.89 -28.38
C TYR A 134 6.79 7.22 -29.00
N ALA A 135 7.64 7.16 -30.03
CA ALA A 135 8.42 8.30 -30.52
C ALA A 135 7.58 9.53 -30.91
N SER A 136 6.48 9.36 -31.63
CA SER A 136 5.66 10.50 -32.05
C SER A 136 4.99 11.22 -30.88
N LEU A 137 4.49 10.49 -29.87
CA LEU A 137 3.93 11.10 -28.68
C LEU A 137 5.00 11.79 -27.83
N LYS A 138 6.21 11.21 -27.73
CA LYS A 138 7.34 11.86 -27.06
C LYS A 138 7.59 13.24 -27.64
N ILE A 139 7.74 13.35 -28.96
CA ILE A 139 8.03 14.62 -29.64
C ILE A 139 6.98 15.68 -29.31
N ILE A 140 5.69 15.32 -29.34
CA ILE A 140 4.57 16.23 -29.04
C ILE A 140 4.62 16.69 -27.57
N MET A 141 5.02 15.81 -26.65
CA MET A 141 4.98 16.06 -25.21
C MET A 141 6.24 16.73 -24.65
N VAL A 142 7.29 16.97 -25.46
CA VAL A 142 8.55 17.59 -25.00
C VAL A 142 8.34 18.95 -24.28
N PRO A 143 7.52 19.89 -24.80
CA PRO A 143 7.34 21.19 -24.15
C PRO A 143 6.77 21.07 -22.73
N TRP A 144 5.87 20.11 -22.54
CA TRP A 144 5.29 19.80 -21.24
C TRP A 144 6.35 19.17 -20.34
N ALA A 145 7.08 18.16 -20.82
CA ALA A 145 8.06 17.44 -20.00
C ALA A 145 9.18 18.36 -19.48
N LYS A 146 9.53 19.40 -20.24
CA LYS A 146 10.55 20.40 -19.86
C LYS A 146 10.03 21.55 -19.00
N ASN A 147 8.72 21.64 -18.77
CA ASN A 147 8.13 22.72 -18.01
C ASN A 147 8.31 22.45 -16.49
N PRO A 148 9.11 23.25 -15.75
CA PRO A 148 9.34 23.00 -14.33
C PRO A 148 8.11 23.30 -13.46
N ASN A 149 7.10 23.99 -14.01
CA ASN A 149 5.91 24.40 -13.28
C ASN A 149 4.76 23.39 -13.36
N ILE A 150 4.92 22.28 -14.10
CA ILE A 150 3.88 21.26 -14.18
C ILE A 150 4.24 20.07 -13.29
N SER A 151 3.23 19.55 -12.62
CA SER A 151 3.31 18.28 -11.91
C SER A 151 2.97 17.12 -12.83
N PHE A 152 3.31 15.89 -12.41
CA PHE A 152 2.87 14.68 -13.11
C PHE A 152 1.33 14.55 -13.22
N LYS A 153 0.58 15.22 -12.34
CA LYS A 153 -0.88 15.25 -12.41
C LYS A 153 -1.39 16.06 -13.61
N GLU A 154 -0.68 17.14 -13.93
CA GLU A 154 -1.00 18.06 -15.04
C GLU A 154 -0.38 17.62 -16.37
N TYR A 155 0.70 16.82 -16.29
CA TYR A 155 1.28 16.09 -17.42
C TYR A 155 0.36 15.00 -17.97
#